data_AF-A0A355DJ85-F1
#
_entry.id   AF-A0A355DJ85-F1
#
_cell.length_a   1.000
_cell.length_b   1.000
_cell.length_c   1.000
_cell.angle_alpha   90.00
_cell.angle_beta   90.00
_cell.angle_gamma   90.00
#
_symmetry.space_group_name_H-M   'P 1'
#
loop_
_entity.id
_entity.type
_entity.pdbx_description
1 polymer ?
#
loop_
_entity_poly.entity_id
_entity_poly.type
_entity_poly.pdbx_seq_one_letter_code
_entity_poly.pdbx_strand_id
1 'polypeptide(L)'
;VLQKANVKLGPMNREELTEVIEKPAQNLGVTFADGLVERILDDVEDQPGNLPLLEFALTELWNKRTGKNLTHQIYEEIGQVEGALARHADEKYGNLTAEEKEKVRRIFIQLVRPGEGAEDTRRIAMKAELGEQSWSLVKQLADARLVVTSRNFSSQETVEVVHEALIRNWGELREWMNTNRDFRAWQERLRAAKRQWEATHQDSGSLLRGAALAEAEEKLKERPEDLLDEQEFIEQSIQEGNRLKQIEAARRQREIRTAWGVAAGSLVAVLISGGLGLTAWNQKNQSELNQAESLGRYSLSLLNEINENKDLEAFISAIRAGKILQSQHKTNPEVINALQEVLVQERERNRLEGHNTPVLSVSFSPDGKTLASGSWDSTIKLWNLETGKEIRTLIGHSNFVSSVSFS
;
A
#
# COMPACT_ATOMS: atom_id res chain seq x y z
N VAL A 1 -43.75 18.38 45.35
CA VAL A 1 -44.13 18.81 43.97
C VAL A 1 -42.96 18.78 42.98
N LEU A 2 -41.68 18.65 43.39
CA LEU A 2 -40.53 18.63 42.46
C LEU A 2 -39.92 17.25 42.13
N GLN A 3 -40.51 16.13 42.57
CA GLN A 3 -39.98 14.78 42.32
C GLN A 3 -40.41 14.14 40.98
N LYS A 4 -41.18 14.86 40.14
CA LYS A 4 -41.74 14.34 38.88
C LYS A 4 -41.63 15.29 37.68
N ALA A 5 -40.78 16.32 37.76
CA ALA A 5 -40.47 17.15 36.60
C ALA A 5 -39.13 16.70 36.03
N ASN A 6 -39.13 16.02 34.87
CA ASN A 6 -37.94 15.94 34.03
C ASN A 6 -37.66 17.35 33.50
N VAL A 7 -36.98 18.16 34.31
CA VAL A 7 -36.46 19.45 33.87
C VAL A 7 -35.32 19.12 32.91
N LYS A 8 -35.59 19.23 31.61
CA LYS A 8 -34.52 19.26 30.61
C LYS A 8 -33.79 20.58 30.82
N LEU A 9 -32.68 20.53 31.55
CA LEU A 9 -31.76 21.66 31.62
C LEU A 9 -31.21 21.87 30.20
N GLY A 10 -31.42 23.07 29.66
CA GLY A 10 -30.76 23.50 28.43
C GLY A 10 -29.27 23.79 28.68
N PRO A 11 -28.50 24.08 27.62
CA PRO A 11 -27.17 24.66 27.80
C PRO A 11 -27.28 25.96 28.60
N MET A 12 -26.28 26.24 29.44
CA MET A 12 -26.23 27.50 30.20
C MET A 12 -26.17 28.69 29.24
N ASN A 13 -26.95 29.73 29.52
CA ASN A 13 -26.84 31.00 28.80
C ASN A 13 -25.62 31.80 29.26
N ARG A 14 -25.33 32.91 28.58
CA ARG A 14 -24.16 33.75 28.85
C ARG A 14 -24.17 34.29 30.29
N GLU A 15 -25.33 34.75 30.77
CA GLU A 15 -25.47 35.25 32.14
C GLU A 15 -25.22 34.15 33.18
N GLU A 16 -25.77 32.95 32.98
CA GLU A 16 -25.55 31.79 33.85
C GLU A 16 -24.07 31.38 33.86
N LEU A 17 -23.39 31.41 32.71
CA LEU A 17 -21.95 31.14 32.62
C LEU A 17 -21.12 32.19 33.37
N THR A 18 -21.44 33.48 33.20
CA THR A 18 -20.79 34.56 33.96
C THR A 18 -20.93 34.33 35.46
N GLU A 19 -22.14 34.03 35.94
CA GLU A 19 -22.36 33.77 37.36
C GLU A 19 -21.58 32.56 37.89
N VAL A 20 -21.49 31.48 37.10
CA VAL A 20 -20.76 30.26 37.46
C VAL A 20 -19.25 30.50 37.52
N ILE A 21 -18.73 31.43 36.72
CA ILE A 21 -17.30 31.81 36.74
C ILE A 21 -17.02 32.76 37.92
N GLU A 22 -17.83 33.79 38.10
CA GLU A 22 -17.53 34.88 39.04
C GLU A 22 -17.87 34.55 40.49
N LYS A 23 -19.05 33.97 40.77
CA LYS A 23 -19.51 33.77 42.16
C LYS A 23 -18.54 32.90 42.97
N PRO A 24 -18.00 31.78 42.46
CA PRO A 24 -17.02 30.99 43.20
C PRO A 24 -15.72 31.76 43.48
N ALA A 25 -15.23 32.53 42.51
CA ALA A 25 -14.02 33.34 42.68
C ALA A 25 -14.22 34.44 43.74
N GLN A 26 -15.35 35.14 43.68
CA GLN A 26 -15.73 36.17 44.67
C GLN A 26 -15.80 35.60 46.09
N ASN A 27 -16.41 34.41 46.26
CA ASN A 27 -16.49 33.73 47.57
C ASN A 27 -15.10 33.39 48.15
N LEU A 28 -14.10 33.17 47.29
CA LEU A 28 -12.71 32.91 47.69
C LEU A 28 -11.87 34.20 47.76
N GLY A 29 -12.48 35.36 47.51
CA GLY A 29 -11.82 36.66 47.46
C GLY A 29 -10.83 36.79 46.31
N VAL A 30 -11.07 36.09 45.20
CA VAL A 30 -10.31 36.20 43.95
C VAL A 30 -11.08 37.09 42.97
N THR A 31 -10.37 37.97 42.28
CA THR A 31 -10.94 38.93 41.34
C THR A 31 -10.40 38.69 39.94
N PHE A 32 -11.25 38.91 38.94
CA PHE A 32 -10.87 38.94 37.53
C PHE A 32 -10.51 40.38 37.14
N ALA A 33 -9.54 40.54 36.24
CA ALA A 33 -9.29 41.81 35.58
C ALA A 33 -10.53 42.24 34.77
N ASP A 34 -10.76 43.55 34.68
CA ASP A 34 -11.89 44.14 33.97
C ASP A 34 -11.98 43.59 32.53
N GLY A 35 -13.14 43.04 32.14
CA GLY A 35 -13.37 42.49 30.79
C GLY A 35 -12.80 41.08 30.54
N LEU A 36 -12.17 40.46 31.54
CA LEU A 36 -11.57 39.13 31.36
C LEU A 36 -12.62 38.02 31.24
N VAL A 37 -13.70 38.09 32.02
CA VAL A 37 -14.76 37.07 31.98
C VAL A 37 -15.48 37.11 30.63
N GLU A 38 -15.77 38.31 30.12
CA GLU A 38 -16.36 38.52 28.82
C GLU A 38 -15.48 37.95 27.71
N ARG A 39 -14.17 38.23 27.76
CA ARG A 39 -13.20 37.65 26.82
C ARG A 39 -13.16 36.12 26.88
N ILE A 40 -13.22 35.54 28.09
CA ILE A 40 -13.26 34.08 28.27
C ILE A 40 -14.52 33.48 27.63
N LEU A 41 -15.67 34.16 27.77
CA LEU A 41 -16.94 33.69 27.22
C LEU A 41 -17.02 33.87 25.70
N ASP A 42 -16.45 34.94 25.16
CA ASP A 42 -16.35 35.14 23.71
C ASP A 42 -15.55 34.00 23.05
N ASP A 43 -14.49 33.50 23.71
CA ASP A 43 -13.71 32.35 23.24
C ASP A 43 -14.50 31.01 23.33
N VAL A 44 -15.68 30.98 23.98
CA VAL A 44 -16.50 29.78 24.22
C VAL A 44 -17.76 29.73 23.34
N GLU A 45 -18.32 30.88 22.93
CA GLU A 45 -19.66 30.95 22.32
C GLU A 45 -19.78 30.30 20.93
N ASP A 46 -18.68 30.07 20.22
CA ASP A 46 -18.72 29.65 18.81
C ASP A 46 -18.80 28.13 18.55
N GLN A 47 -18.72 27.24 19.55
CA GLN A 47 -18.68 25.79 19.31
C GLN A 47 -19.47 24.93 20.34
N PRO A 48 -20.28 23.94 19.89
CA PRO A 48 -20.91 22.97 20.78
C PRO A 48 -19.86 22.05 21.41
N GLY A 49 -19.85 21.96 22.75
CA GLY A 49 -18.92 21.11 23.51
C GLY A 49 -17.83 21.85 24.27
N ASN A 50 -17.86 23.18 24.34
CA ASN A 50 -16.81 23.97 25.00
C ASN A 50 -16.83 23.98 26.54
N LEU A 51 -17.86 23.44 27.22
CA LEU A 51 -17.91 23.47 28.69
C LEU A 51 -16.74 22.74 29.38
N PRO A 52 -16.33 21.53 28.96
CA PRO A 52 -15.14 20.88 29.51
C PRO A 52 -13.86 21.67 29.21
N LEU A 53 -13.78 22.34 28.05
CA LEU A 53 -12.62 23.13 27.68
C LEU A 53 -12.54 24.43 28.50
N LEU A 54 -13.69 25.05 28.77
CA LEU A 54 -13.83 26.18 29.68
C LEU A 54 -13.43 25.79 31.11
N GLU A 55 -13.93 24.66 31.63
CA GLU A 55 -13.51 24.15 32.95
C GLU A 55 -12.01 23.94 33.04
N PHE A 56 -11.42 23.37 31.99
CA PHE A 56 -9.98 23.16 31.91
C PHE A 56 -9.21 24.48 31.90
N ALA A 57 -9.60 25.43 31.05
CA ALA A 57 -8.95 26.73 30.95
C ALA A 57 -9.06 27.54 32.25
N LEU A 58 -10.22 27.51 32.92
CA LEU A 58 -10.40 28.16 34.22
C LEU A 58 -9.55 27.49 35.31
N THR A 59 -9.40 26.17 35.26
CA THR A 59 -8.52 25.43 36.19
C THR A 59 -7.06 25.84 36.00
N GLU A 60 -6.59 25.93 34.75
CA GLU A 60 -5.23 26.39 34.45
C GLU A 60 -5.02 27.86 34.83
N LEU A 61 -6.00 28.73 34.52
CA LEU A 61 -6.00 30.13 34.90
C LEU A 61 -5.90 30.29 36.43
N TRP A 62 -6.65 29.47 37.17
CA TRP A 62 -6.62 29.44 38.62
C TRP A 62 -5.27 28.97 39.16
N ASN A 63 -4.68 27.94 38.56
CA ASN A 63 -3.40 27.37 38.98
C ASN A 63 -2.24 28.34 38.76
N LYS A 64 -2.28 29.15 37.69
CA LYS A 64 -1.25 30.15 37.37
C LYS A 64 -1.52 31.54 37.94
N ARG A 65 -2.58 31.70 38.75
CA ARG A 65 -2.95 32.99 39.34
C ARG A 65 -1.81 33.61 40.16
N THR A 66 -1.72 34.94 40.12
CA THR A 66 -0.80 35.68 41.00
C THR A 66 -1.58 36.27 42.18
N GLY A 67 -1.45 35.65 43.35
CA GLY A 67 -2.16 36.05 44.56
C GLY A 67 -3.68 35.85 44.43
N LYS A 68 -4.42 36.96 44.49
CA LYS A 68 -5.90 36.99 44.41
C LYS A 68 -6.42 37.58 43.09
N ASN A 69 -5.54 37.74 42.10
CA ASN A 69 -5.88 38.40 40.84
C ASN A 69 -5.68 37.44 39.65
N LEU A 70 -6.70 37.34 38.80
CA LEU A 70 -6.67 36.69 37.50
C LEU A 70 -6.57 37.76 36.42
N THR A 71 -5.54 37.70 35.58
CA THR A 71 -5.21 38.76 34.63
C THR A 71 -5.29 38.27 33.18
N HIS A 72 -5.47 39.21 32.24
CA HIS A 72 -5.37 38.92 30.81
C HIS A 72 -4.03 38.30 30.42
N GLN A 73 -2.95 38.73 31.08
CA GLN A 73 -1.62 38.17 30.83
C GLN A 73 -1.58 36.67 31.16
N ILE A 74 -2.08 36.26 32.33
CA ILE A 74 -2.11 34.83 32.72
C ILE A 74 -3.02 34.04 31.77
N TYR A 75 -4.15 34.64 31.37
CA TYR A 75 -5.04 34.04 30.39
C TYR A 75 -4.37 33.81 29.03
N GLU A 76 -3.57 34.78 28.57
CA GLU A 76 -2.75 34.64 27.38
C GLU A 76 -1.60 33.65 27.55
N GLU A 77 -1.04 33.50 28.75
CA GLU A 77 0.04 32.55 29.13
C GLU A 77 -0.43 31.10 29.27
N ILE A 78 -1.71 30.86 29.59
CA ILE A 78 -2.29 29.52 29.48
C ILE A 78 -2.69 29.20 28.04
N GLY A 79 -2.90 30.21 27.19
CA GLY A 79 -3.28 30.00 25.79
C GLY A 79 -4.77 30.09 25.54
N GLN A 80 -5.48 30.84 26.40
CA GLN A 80 -6.91 31.07 26.29
C GLN A 80 -7.68 29.75 26.37
N VAL A 81 -8.96 29.74 25.99
CA VAL A 81 -9.78 28.53 26.09
C VAL A 81 -9.29 27.45 25.12
N GLU A 82 -9.08 27.80 23.86
CA GLU A 82 -8.75 26.82 22.81
C GLU A 82 -7.32 26.26 22.91
N GLY A 83 -6.36 27.07 23.38
CA GLY A 83 -4.95 26.71 23.47
C GLY A 83 -4.50 26.18 24.83
N ALA A 84 -5.29 26.35 25.90
CA ALA A 84 -4.95 25.84 27.24
C ALA A 84 -4.58 24.36 27.23
N LEU A 85 -5.40 23.55 26.57
CA LEU A 85 -5.18 22.11 26.49
C LEU A 85 -3.93 21.76 25.66
N ALA A 86 -3.65 22.53 24.60
CA ALA A 86 -2.46 22.33 23.76
C ALA A 86 -1.17 22.68 24.53
N ARG A 87 -1.14 23.78 25.28
CA ARG A 87 0.04 24.16 26.07
C ARG A 87 0.29 23.19 27.22
N HIS A 88 -0.79 22.72 27.86
CA HIS A 88 -0.68 21.66 28.85
C HIS A 88 -0.12 20.37 28.23
N ALA A 89 -0.59 20.00 27.03
CA ALA A 89 -0.03 18.85 26.31
C ALA A 89 1.44 19.02 25.97
N ASP A 90 1.86 20.20 25.49
CA ASP A 90 3.28 20.52 25.24
C ASP A 90 4.13 20.41 26.50
N GLU A 91 3.66 20.93 27.63
CA GLU A 91 4.37 20.81 28.90
C GLU A 91 4.51 19.34 29.34
N LYS A 92 3.42 18.57 29.30
CA LYS A 92 3.45 17.15 29.68
C LYS A 92 4.30 16.33 28.75
N TYR A 93 4.18 16.54 27.44
CA TYR A 93 4.98 15.87 26.42
C TYR A 93 6.46 16.24 26.53
N GLY A 94 6.77 17.52 26.77
CA GLY A 94 8.14 18.03 26.92
C GLY A 94 8.93 17.31 28.02
N ASN A 95 8.25 16.94 29.12
CA ASN A 95 8.82 16.27 30.28
C ASN A 95 9.07 14.75 30.11
N LEU A 96 8.64 14.16 28.99
CA LEU A 96 8.82 12.73 28.71
C LEU A 96 10.23 12.42 28.20
N THR A 97 10.69 11.20 28.45
CA THR A 97 11.92 10.65 27.85
C THR A 97 11.77 10.47 26.34
N ALA A 98 12.87 10.35 25.60
CA ALA A 98 12.82 10.16 24.15
C ALA A 98 12.04 8.89 23.73
N GLU A 99 12.15 7.81 24.51
CA GLU A 99 11.41 6.56 24.26
C GLU A 99 9.90 6.74 24.50
N GLU A 100 9.53 7.40 25.59
CA GLU A 100 8.12 7.72 25.89
C GLU A 100 7.53 8.67 24.85
N LYS A 101 8.29 9.67 24.40
CA LYS A 101 7.87 10.61 23.34
C LYS A 101 7.49 9.89 22.05
N GLU A 102 8.27 8.90 21.65
CA GLU A 102 7.97 8.10 20.46
C GLU A 102 6.71 7.24 20.66
N LYS A 103 6.54 6.64 21.84
CA LYS A 103 5.31 5.90 22.18
C LYS A 103 4.08 6.80 22.21
N VAL A 104 4.17 8.00 22.81
CA VAL A 104 3.09 9.00 22.82
C VAL A 104 2.73 9.42 21.40
N ARG A 105 3.73 9.71 20.56
CA ARG A 105 3.53 10.03 19.15
C ARG A 105 2.70 8.95 18.45
N ARG A 106 3.09 7.68 18.59
CA ARG A 106 2.35 6.55 18.01
C ARG A 106 0.93 6.43 18.55
N ILE A 107 0.75 6.57 19.87
CA ILE A 107 -0.57 6.53 20.51
C ILE A 107 -1.46 7.60 19.87
N PHE A 108 -1.07 8.87 19.88
CA PHE A 108 -1.93 9.95 19.39
C PHE A 108 -2.24 9.84 17.90
N ILE A 109 -1.29 9.39 17.07
CA ILE A 109 -1.54 9.10 15.64
C ILE A 109 -2.69 8.08 15.47
N GLN A 110 -2.78 7.08 16.36
CA GLN A 110 -3.85 6.07 16.33
C GLN A 110 -5.19 6.58 16.88
N LEU A 111 -5.19 7.64 17.70
CA LEU A 111 -6.39 8.27 18.27
C LEU A 111 -7.02 9.34 17.37
N VAL A 112 -6.46 9.58 16.18
CA VAL A 112 -6.97 10.57 15.24
C VAL A 112 -7.31 9.91 13.91
N ARG A 113 -8.45 10.33 13.35
CA ARG A 113 -8.88 9.99 12.00
C ARG A 113 -8.62 11.21 11.10
N PRO A 114 -7.82 11.05 10.02
CA PRO A 114 -7.59 12.13 9.08
C PRO A 114 -8.89 12.48 8.34
N GLY A 115 -9.19 13.78 8.22
CA GLY A 115 -10.26 14.26 7.37
C GLY A 115 -9.84 14.27 5.89
N GLU A 116 -10.68 13.74 5.00
CA GLU A 116 -10.48 13.82 3.54
C GLU A 116 -10.95 15.20 3.04
N GLY A 117 -10.14 16.23 3.29
CA GLY A 117 -10.47 17.63 2.97
C GLY A 117 -11.34 18.34 4.02
N ALA A 118 -11.57 17.68 5.17
CA ALA A 118 -12.19 18.24 6.37
C ALA A 118 -11.19 18.22 7.53
N GLU A 119 -11.60 18.76 8.69
CA GLU A 119 -10.78 18.70 9.90
C GLU A 119 -10.53 17.27 10.38
N ASP A 120 -9.38 17.06 11.03
CA ASP A 120 -9.05 15.80 11.66
C ASP A 120 -9.93 15.60 12.91
N THR A 121 -10.48 14.40 13.05
CA THR A 121 -11.44 14.08 14.12
C THR A 121 -10.86 13.06 15.07
N ARG A 122 -11.33 13.05 16.33
CA ARG A 122 -10.94 12.02 17.29
C ARG A 122 -11.47 10.64 16.88
N ARG A 123 -10.72 9.61 17.24
CA ARG A 123 -11.04 8.20 17.04
C ARG A 123 -10.89 7.46 18.36
N ILE A 124 -11.82 6.54 18.61
CA ILE A 124 -11.73 5.58 19.70
C ILE A 124 -10.85 4.41 19.24
N ALA A 125 -9.76 4.16 19.96
CA ALA A 125 -8.86 3.03 19.74
C ALA A 125 -9.03 1.98 20.84
N MET A 126 -8.89 0.71 20.49
CA MET A 126 -8.86 -0.38 21.47
C MET A 126 -7.46 -0.58 22.04
N LYS A 127 -7.37 -1.11 23.25
CA LYS A 127 -6.08 -1.43 23.89
C LYS A 127 -5.19 -2.35 23.03
N ALA A 128 -5.78 -3.31 22.33
CA ALA A 128 -5.04 -4.22 21.45
C ALA A 128 -4.29 -3.48 20.32
N GLU A 129 -4.85 -2.36 19.84
CA GLU A 129 -4.25 -1.56 18.76
C GLU A 129 -3.00 -0.80 19.20
N LEU A 130 -2.90 -0.47 20.49
CA LEU A 130 -1.78 0.31 21.05
C LEU A 130 -0.68 -0.57 21.65
N GLY A 131 -0.98 -1.86 21.85
CA GLY A 131 -0.13 -2.81 22.53
C GLY A 131 -0.13 -2.66 24.06
N GLU A 132 0.03 -3.80 24.76
CA GLU A 132 0.03 -3.86 26.23
C GLU A 132 1.14 -3.01 26.86
N GLN A 133 2.30 -2.91 26.22
CA GLN A 133 3.45 -2.16 26.72
C GLN A 133 3.22 -0.64 26.75
N SER A 134 2.32 -0.14 25.91
CA SER A 134 1.97 1.29 25.82
C SER A 134 0.89 1.67 26.83
N TRP A 135 0.22 0.70 27.48
CA TRP A 135 -0.97 0.97 28.28
C TRP A 135 -0.67 1.70 29.60
N SER A 136 0.50 1.49 30.20
CA SER A 136 0.94 2.27 31.36
C SER A 136 1.04 3.76 31.01
N LEU A 137 1.55 4.07 29.81
CA LEU A 137 1.66 5.43 29.29
C LEU A 137 0.30 6.01 28.95
N VAL A 138 -0.63 5.21 28.41
CA VAL A 138 -2.03 5.64 28.22
C VAL A 138 -2.67 6.07 29.54
N LYS A 139 -2.43 5.34 30.64
CA LYS A 139 -2.91 5.74 31.97
C LYS A 139 -2.29 7.04 32.45
N GLN A 140 -0.99 7.23 32.25
CA GLN A 140 -0.33 8.51 32.57
C GLN A 140 -0.92 9.68 31.76
N LEU A 141 -1.20 9.47 30.46
CA LEU A 141 -1.85 10.47 29.60
C LEU A 141 -3.30 10.76 30.05
N ALA A 142 -4.00 9.75 30.57
CA ALA A 142 -5.35 9.92 31.11
C ALA A 142 -5.34 10.70 32.42
N ASP A 143 -4.41 10.39 33.33
CA ASP A 143 -4.18 11.14 34.57
C ASP A 143 -3.79 12.59 34.27
N ALA A 144 -3.05 12.82 33.18
CA ALA A 144 -2.73 14.14 32.66
C ALA A 144 -3.89 14.83 31.92
N ARG A 145 -5.07 14.22 31.83
CA ARG A 145 -6.26 14.73 31.11
C ARG A 145 -6.03 14.98 29.61
N LEU A 146 -5.15 14.23 28.96
CA LEU A 146 -4.92 14.34 27.50
C LEU A 146 -5.72 13.32 26.70
N VAL A 147 -6.05 12.19 27.32
CA VAL A 147 -6.88 11.14 26.74
C VAL A 147 -7.94 10.70 27.74
N VAL A 148 -9.02 10.09 27.26
CA VAL A 148 -10.06 9.47 28.09
C VAL A 148 -10.01 7.98 27.87
N THR A 149 -10.04 7.22 28.97
CA THR A 149 -10.16 5.76 28.92
C THR A 149 -11.58 5.33 29.29
N SER A 150 -12.11 4.31 28.62
CA SER A 150 -13.44 3.77 28.86
C SER A 150 -13.45 2.26 28.62
N ARG A 151 -14.64 1.64 28.69
CA ARG A 151 -14.86 0.26 28.26
C ARG A 151 -15.99 0.23 27.24
N ASN A 152 -15.80 -0.53 26.17
CA ASN A 152 -16.85 -0.77 25.19
C ASN A 152 -17.91 -1.75 25.73
N PHE A 153 -18.96 -2.00 24.96
CA PHE A 153 -20.03 -2.95 25.30
C PHE A 153 -19.52 -4.39 25.52
N SER A 154 -18.38 -4.74 24.93
CA SER A 154 -17.69 -6.02 25.10
C SER A 154 -16.70 -6.02 26.28
N SER A 155 -16.74 -4.99 27.13
CA SER A 155 -15.87 -4.80 28.30
C SER A 155 -14.36 -4.65 28.00
N GLN A 156 -14.00 -4.40 26.75
CA GLN A 156 -12.62 -4.11 26.37
C GLN A 156 -12.27 -2.65 26.65
N GLU A 157 -11.04 -2.41 27.12
CA GLU A 157 -10.53 -1.07 27.38
C GLU A 157 -10.35 -0.29 26.07
N THR A 158 -10.86 0.94 26.05
CA THR A 158 -10.76 1.86 24.92
C THR A 158 -10.14 3.18 25.35
N VAL A 159 -9.56 3.90 24.42
CA VAL A 159 -8.99 5.22 24.63
C VAL A 159 -9.31 6.15 23.46
N GLU A 160 -9.52 7.43 23.76
CA GLU A 160 -9.71 8.49 22.79
C GLU A 160 -9.07 9.81 23.26
N VAL A 161 -8.86 10.75 22.33
CA VAL A 161 -8.42 12.11 22.69
C VAL A 161 -9.52 12.80 23.50
N VAL A 162 -9.12 13.50 24.58
CA VAL A 162 -10.07 14.16 25.50
C VAL A 162 -10.98 15.17 24.81
N HIS A 163 -10.45 15.92 23.84
CA HIS A 163 -11.17 16.99 23.15
C HIS A 163 -10.56 17.27 21.76
N GLU A 164 -11.38 17.66 20.77
CA GLU A 164 -10.90 17.99 19.41
C GLU A 164 -10.00 19.22 19.37
N ALA A 165 -10.16 20.14 20.34
CA ALA A 165 -9.26 21.29 20.50
C ALA A 165 -7.79 20.87 20.61
N LEU A 166 -7.50 19.71 21.21
CA LEU A 166 -6.13 19.19 21.25
C LEU A 166 -5.62 18.84 19.84
N ILE A 167 -6.46 18.26 19.00
CA ILE A 167 -6.12 17.91 17.61
C ILE A 167 -5.90 19.18 16.78
N ARG A 168 -6.73 20.21 16.98
CA ARG A 168 -6.65 21.49 16.25
C ARG A 168 -5.48 22.38 16.67
N ASN A 169 -5.13 22.39 17.96
CA ASN A 169 -4.24 23.40 18.52
C ASN A 169 -2.88 22.86 18.96
N TRP A 170 -2.71 21.55 19.13
CA TRP A 170 -1.41 21.00 19.49
C TRP A 170 -0.51 20.86 18.26
N GLY A 171 0.55 21.69 18.20
CA GLY A 171 1.44 21.81 17.06
C GLY A 171 2.08 20.47 16.65
N GLU A 172 2.63 19.76 17.62
CA GLU A 172 3.26 18.44 17.44
C GLU A 172 2.29 17.43 16.82
N LEU A 173 1.08 17.30 17.39
CA LEU A 173 0.07 16.35 16.90
C LEU A 173 -0.33 16.65 15.45
N ARG A 174 -0.48 17.92 15.09
CA ARG A 174 -0.78 18.30 13.70
C ARG A 174 0.35 17.91 12.75
N GLU A 175 1.60 18.14 13.14
CA GLU A 175 2.76 17.76 12.32
C GLU A 175 2.84 16.25 12.13
N TRP A 176 2.60 15.48 13.20
CA TRP A 176 2.54 14.03 13.15
C TRP A 176 1.43 13.57 12.21
N MET A 177 0.23 14.15 12.31
CA MET A 177 -0.89 13.81 11.43
C MET A 177 -0.64 14.18 9.98
N ASN A 178 -0.03 15.33 9.71
CA ASN A 178 0.32 15.74 8.35
C ASN A 178 1.33 14.79 7.70
N THR A 179 2.37 14.39 8.45
CA THR A 179 3.40 13.47 7.96
C THR A 179 2.88 12.04 7.78
N ASN A 180 1.84 11.65 8.52
CA ASN A 180 1.29 10.30 8.51
C ASN A 180 -0.07 10.19 7.80
N ARG A 181 -0.55 11.25 7.14
CA ARG A 181 -1.91 11.32 6.58
C ARG A 181 -2.20 10.18 5.60
N ASP A 182 -1.30 9.97 4.64
CA ASP A 182 -1.45 8.92 3.62
C ASP A 182 -1.47 7.53 4.24
N PHE A 183 -0.56 7.28 5.19
CA PHE A 183 -0.52 6.03 5.94
C PHE A 183 -1.81 5.80 6.73
N ARG A 184 -2.33 6.81 7.42
CA ARG A 184 -3.57 6.69 8.21
C ARG A 184 -4.79 6.51 7.33
N ALA A 185 -4.89 7.21 6.20
CA ALA A 185 -5.96 7.01 5.23
C ALA A 185 -5.92 5.59 4.62
N TRP A 186 -4.72 5.08 4.33
CA TRP A 186 -4.53 3.69 3.91
C TRP A 186 -4.90 2.69 5.02
N GLN A 187 -4.48 2.94 6.26
CA GLN A 187 -4.76 2.06 7.40
C GLN A 187 -6.26 1.98 7.71
N GLU A 188 -7.01 3.09 7.63
CA GLU A 188 -8.47 3.07 7.84
C GLU A 188 -9.19 2.26 6.74
N ARG A 189 -8.69 2.28 5.49
CA ARG A 189 -9.18 1.40 4.41
C ARG A 189 -8.85 -0.08 4.70
N LEU A 190 -7.64 -0.36 5.18
CA LEU A 190 -7.23 -1.70 5.59
C LEU A 190 -8.12 -2.23 6.73
N ARG A 191 -8.40 -1.42 7.75
CA ARG A 191 -9.30 -1.76 8.86
C ARG A 191 -10.73 -2.00 8.40
N ALA A 192 -11.18 -1.32 7.34
CA ALA A 192 -12.49 -1.62 6.75
C ALA A 192 -12.50 -3.02 6.11
N ALA A 193 -11.45 -3.38 5.35
CA ALA A 193 -11.31 -4.71 4.77
C ALA A 193 -11.18 -5.80 5.85
N LYS A 194 -10.39 -5.56 6.90
CA LYS A 194 -10.27 -6.47 8.06
C LYS A 194 -11.64 -6.72 8.72
N ARG A 195 -12.39 -5.65 9.04
CA ARG A 195 -13.73 -5.79 9.64
C ARG A 195 -14.69 -6.58 8.75
N GLN A 196 -14.60 -6.40 7.43
CA GLN A 196 -15.37 -7.21 6.48
C GLN A 196 -14.98 -8.69 6.55
N TRP A 197 -13.67 -8.99 6.58
CA TRP A 197 -13.17 -10.35 6.73
C TRP A 197 -13.66 -11.02 8.02
N GLU A 198 -13.58 -10.32 9.16
CA GLU A 198 -14.10 -10.78 10.45
C GLU A 198 -15.62 -11.02 10.40
N ALA A 199 -16.38 -10.09 9.81
CA ALA A 199 -17.83 -10.23 9.64
C ALA A 199 -18.22 -11.43 8.75
N THR A 200 -17.36 -11.79 7.80
CA THR A 200 -17.52 -13.00 6.97
C THR A 200 -17.03 -14.28 7.65
N HIS A 201 -16.84 -14.28 8.97
CA HIS A 201 -16.29 -15.41 9.73
C HIS A 201 -14.92 -15.86 9.19
N GLN A 202 -14.09 -14.87 8.87
CA GLN A 202 -12.73 -15.05 8.36
C GLN A 202 -12.65 -15.78 7.00
N ASP A 203 -13.63 -15.58 6.13
CA ASP A 203 -13.64 -16.17 4.80
C ASP A 203 -12.42 -15.77 3.95
N SER A 204 -11.79 -16.77 3.32
CA SER A 204 -10.61 -16.58 2.45
C SER A 204 -10.87 -15.72 1.21
N GLY A 205 -12.14 -15.55 0.81
CA GLY A 205 -12.58 -14.64 -0.25
C GLY A 205 -12.40 -13.17 0.09
N SER A 206 -12.46 -12.81 1.38
CA SER A 206 -12.37 -11.44 1.89
C SER A 206 -10.92 -10.99 2.20
N LEU A 207 -9.94 -11.89 2.06
CA LEU A 207 -8.52 -11.59 2.26
C LEU A 207 -7.94 -10.72 1.13
N LEU A 208 -6.88 -9.98 1.44
CA LEU A 208 -6.20 -9.12 0.46
C LEU A 208 -5.54 -9.93 -0.66
N ARG A 209 -5.49 -9.36 -1.87
CA ARG A 209 -4.87 -9.98 -3.05
C ARG A 209 -4.15 -8.96 -3.93
N GLY A 210 -3.21 -9.43 -4.74
CA GLY A 210 -2.53 -8.61 -5.75
C GLY A 210 -1.80 -7.41 -5.15
N ALA A 211 -2.01 -6.23 -5.72
CA ALA A 211 -1.33 -5.00 -5.31
C ALA A 211 -1.64 -4.60 -3.86
N ALA A 212 -2.90 -4.75 -3.41
CA ALA A 212 -3.27 -4.40 -2.03
C ALA A 212 -2.58 -5.29 -0.98
N LEU A 213 -2.34 -6.56 -1.30
CA LEU A 213 -1.57 -7.46 -0.44
C LEU A 213 -0.08 -7.09 -0.44
N ALA A 214 0.49 -6.76 -1.61
CA ALA A 214 1.89 -6.34 -1.70
C ALA A 214 2.17 -5.05 -0.91
N GLU A 215 1.28 -4.06 -1.03
CA GLU A 215 1.36 -2.81 -0.26
C GLU A 215 1.22 -3.08 1.24
N ALA A 216 0.30 -3.94 1.67
CA ALA A 216 0.16 -4.31 3.09
C ALA A 216 1.36 -5.06 3.65
N GLU A 217 1.97 -5.95 2.87
CA GLU A 217 3.20 -6.66 3.25
C GLU A 217 4.38 -5.69 3.39
N GLU A 218 4.53 -4.73 2.48
CA GLU A 218 5.55 -3.69 2.56
C GLU A 218 5.36 -2.81 3.79
N LYS A 219 4.14 -2.31 4.03
CA LYS A 219 3.85 -1.45 5.19
C LYS A 219 4.02 -2.19 6.52
N LEU A 220 3.70 -3.48 6.59
CA LEU A 220 3.96 -4.30 7.78
C LEU A 220 5.46 -4.46 8.07
N LYS A 221 6.31 -4.53 7.04
CA LYS A 221 7.78 -4.56 7.20
C LYS A 221 8.33 -3.22 7.65
N GLU A 222 7.82 -2.12 7.10
CA GLU A 222 8.27 -0.76 7.44
C GLU A 222 7.82 -0.33 8.84
N ARG A 223 6.59 -0.68 9.23
CA ARG A 223 5.91 -0.14 10.43
C ARG A 223 5.14 -1.21 11.22
N PRO A 224 5.81 -2.27 11.71
CA PRO A 224 5.12 -3.38 12.38
C PRO A 224 4.39 -2.95 13.66
N GLU A 225 4.96 -2.01 14.42
CA GLU A 225 4.38 -1.52 15.68
C GLU A 225 3.13 -0.66 15.48
N ASP A 226 2.90 -0.13 14.28
CA ASP A 226 1.71 0.66 13.96
C ASP A 226 0.55 -0.20 13.41
N LEU A 227 0.79 -1.51 13.19
CA LEU A 227 -0.11 -2.46 12.54
C LEU A 227 -0.42 -3.69 13.42
N LEU A 228 -0.30 -3.55 14.74
CA LEU A 228 -0.48 -4.66 15.69
C LEU A 228 -1.86 -5.33 15.57
N ASP A 229 -2.91 -4.55 15.34
CA ASP A 229 -4.27 -5.06 15.19
C ASP A 229 -4.50 -5.70 13.82
N GLU A 230 -3.87 -5.16 12.76
CA GLU A 230 -4.04 -5.62 11.39
C GLU A 230 -3.10 -6.77 11.00
N GLN A 231 -2.07 -7.04 11.82
CA GLN A 231 -1.02 -8.01 11.53
C GLN A 231 -1.58 -9.39 11.18
N GLU A 232 -2.51 -9.93 11.97
CA GLU A 232 -3.11 -11.24 11.71
C GLU A 232 -3.80 -11.28 10.34
N PHE A 233 -4.56 -10.24 10.01
CA PHE A 233 -5.27 -10.16 8.73
C PHE A 233 -4.30 -10.10 7.53
N ILE A 234 -3.20 -9.36 7.67
CA ILE A 234 -2.16 -9.29 6.64
C ILE A 234 -1.46 -10.65 6.50
N GLU A 235 -1.08 -11.28 7.61
CA GLU A 235 -0.41 -12.59 7.61
C GLU A 235 -1.28 -13.69 7.00
N GLN A 236 -2.57 -13.75 7.35
CA GLN A 236 -3.53 -14.67 6.73
C GLN A 236 -3.66 -14.41 5.22
N SER A 237 -3.68 -13.14 4.81
CA SER A 237 -3.72 -12.77 3.39
C SER A 237 -2.44 -13.21 2.64
N ILE A 238 -1.27 -13.09 3.26
CA ILE A 238 0.01 -13.55 2.70
C ILE A 238 0.00 -15.08 2.56
N GLN A 239 -0.43 -15.79 3.59
CA GLN A 239 -0.51 -17.26 3.58
C GLN A 239 -1.44 -17.76 2.47
N GLU A 240 -2.63 -17.16 2.35
CA GLU A 240 -3.58 -17.50 1.30
C GLU A 240 -3.05 -17.16 -0.10
N GLY A 241 -2.41 -15.99 -0.27
CA GLY A 241 -1.76 -15.62 -1.52
C GLY A 241 -0.67 -16.61 -1.94
N ASN A 242 0.15 -17.07 -1.00
CA ASN A 242 1.17 -18.08 -1.23
C ASN A 242 0.56 -19.45 -1.57
N ARG A 243 -0.53 -19.85 -0.90
CA ARG A 243 -1.27 -21.07 -1.21
C ARG A 243 -1.82 -21.04 -2.62
N LEU A 244 -2.43 -19.94 -3.04
CA LEU A 244 -2.97 -19.76 -4.40
C LEU A 244 -1.86 -19.81 -5.47
N LYS A 245 -0.72 -19.16 -5.23
CA LYS A 245 0.46 -19.26 -6.11
C LYS A 245 0.97 -20.69 -6.24
N GLN A 246 1.03 -21.44 -5.14
CA GLN A 246 1.42 -22.86 -5.15
C GLN A 246 0.40 -23.72 -5.91
N ILE A 247 -0.91 -23.47 -5.74
CA ILE A 247 -1.96 -24.17 -6.48
C ILE A 247 -1.84 -23.88 -7.98
N GLU A 248 -1.62 -22.62 -8.37
CA GLU A 248 -1.42 -22.24 -9.77
C GLU A 248 -0.15 -22.88 -10.36
N ALA A 249 0.96 -22.87 -9.62
CA ALA A 249 2.19 -23.55 -10.01
C ALA A 249 1.99 -25.07 -10.14
N ALA A 250 1.27 -25.70 -9.20
CA ALA A 250 0.94 -27.11 -9.25
C ALA A 250 0.00 -27.44 -10.41
N ARG A 251 -0.95 -26.55 -10.73
CA ARG A 251 -1.83 -26.67 -11.90
C ARG A 251 -1.02 -26.59 -13.19
N ARG A 252 -0.14 -25.60 -13.34
CA ARG A 252 0.78 -25.50 -14.49
C ARG A 252 1.66 -26.75 -14.61
N GLN A 253 2.17 -27.26 -13.48
CA GLN A 253 2.93 -28.51 -13.45
C GLN A 253 2.09 -29.73 -13.87
N ARG A 254 0.82 -29.81 -13.48
CA ARG A 254 -0.10 -30.87 -13.93
C ARG A 254 -0.46 -30.71 -15.40
N GLU A 255 -0.69 -29.51 -15.90
CA GLU A 255 -0.93 -29.23 -17.32
C GLU A 255 0.29 -29.63 -18.16
N ILE A 256 1.50 -29.32 -17.69
CA ILE A 256 2.74 -29.82 -18.28
C ILE A 256 2.78 -31.35 -18.19
N ARG A 257 2.66 -31.97 -17.01
CA ARG A 257 2.74 -33.44 -16.85
C ARG A 257 1.66 -34.21 -17.61
N THR A 258 0.45 -33.67 -17.77
CA THR A 258 -0.62 -34.29 -18.55
C THR A 258 -0.35 -34.14 -20.05
N ALA A 259 0.15 -33.00 -20.51
CA ALA A 259 0.67 -32.87 -21.88
C ALA A 259 1.81 -33.87 -22.15
N TRP A 260 2.74 -34.04 -21.20
CA TRP A 260 3.81 -35.06 -21.27
C TRP A 260 3.29 -36.49 -21.10
N GLY A 261 2.23 -36.72 -20.32
CA GLY A 261 1.63 -38.03 -20.06
C GLY A 261 0.74 -38.54 -21.18
N VAL A 262 0.05 -37.64 -21.90
CA VAL A 262 -0.63 -37.96 -23.17
C VAL A 262 0.41 -38.29 -24.26
N ALA A 263 1.57 -37.63 -24.25
CA ALA A 263 2.69 -37.98 -25.11
C ALA A 263 3.39 -39.30 -24.70
N ALA A 264 3.50 -39.61 -23.40
CA ALA A 264 4.17 -40.81 -22.88
C ALA A 264 3.27 -42.06 -22.81
N GLY A 265 1.94 -41.90 -22.70
CA GLY A 265 0.97 -43.00 -22.76
C GLY A 265 0.96 -43.73 -24.12
N SER A 266 1.53 -43.10 -25.15
CA SER A 266 1.80 -43.73 -26.44
C SER A 266 3.13 -44.53 -26.49
N LEU A 267 3.92 -44.54 -25.40
CA LEU A 267 5.31 -45.06 -25.38
C LEU A 267 5.59 -46.19 -24.38
N VAL A 268 4.68 -46.53 -23.45
CA VAL A 268 5.01 -47.46 -22.34
C VAL A 268 4.77 -48.96 -22.64
N ALA A 269 4.12 -49.34 -23.75
CA ALA A 269 3.85 -50.75 -24.06
C ALA A 269 5.03 -51.54 -24.68
N VAL A 270 6.18 -50.91 -24.97
CA VAL A 270 7.23 -51.53 -25.82
C VAL A 270 8.45 -52.04 -25.02
N LEU A 271 8.48 -51.89 -23.70
CA LEU A 271 9.69 -52.12 -22.90
C LEU A 271 10.00 -53.58 -22.49
N ILE A 272 9.34 -54.60 -23.04
CA ILE A 272 9.56 -55.99 -22.55
C ILE A 272 10.58 -56.84 -23.34
N SER A 273 11.07 -56.49 -24.54
CA SER A 273 12.03 -57.43 -25.18
C SER A 273 13.04 -56.81 -26.15
N GLY A 274 14.19 -56.39 -25.61
CA GLY A 274 15.54 -56.87 -25.96
C GLY A 274 16.14 -56.71 -27.37
N GLY A 275 15.35 -56.47 -28.42
CA GLY A 275 15.82 -56.43 -29.82
C GLY A 275 15.50 -55.15 -30.58
N LEU A 276 14.64 -54.26 -30.04
CA LEU A 276 14.13 -53.08 -30.75
C LEU A 276 14.97 -51.80 -30.57
N GLY A 277 16.03 -51.82 -29.76
CA GLY A 277 16.81 -50.61 -29.43
C GLY A 277 17.52 -49.97 -30.63
N LEU A 278 18.00 -50.79 -31.57
CA LEU A 278 18.70 -50.29 -32.77
C LEU A 278 17.73 -49.77 -33.85
N THR A 279 16.57 -50.42 -34.01
CA THR A 279 15.56 -49.97 -34.96
C THR A 279 14.83 -48.72 -34.47
N ALA A 280 14.57 -48.60 -33.15
CA ALA A 280 13.97 -47.42 -32.55
C ALA A 280 14.90 -46.19 -32.58
N TRP A 281 16.22 -46.36 -32.44
CA TRP A 281 17.18 -45.26 -32.60
C TRP A 281 17.25 -44.78 -34.05
N ASN A 282 17.28 -45.69 -35.01
CA ASN A 282 17.22 -45.35 -36.44
C ASN A 282 15.86 -44.72 -36.83
N GLN A 283 14.76 -45.21 -36.25
CA GLN A 283 13.41 -44.70 -36.47
C GLN A 283 13.20 -43.33 -35.81
N LYS A 284 13.82 -43.07 -34.64
CA LYS A 284 13.85 -41.75 -34.00
C LYS A 284 14.57 -40.74 -34.88
N ASN A 285 15.77 -41.08 -35.36
CA ASN A 285 16.52 -40.21 -36.25
C ASN A 285 15.76 -39.94 -37.57
N GLN A 286 15.10 -40.95 -38.15
CA GLN A 286 14.23 -40.75 -39.32
C GLN A 286 12.98 -39.92 -39.01
N SER A 287 12.38 -40.07 -37.82
CA SER A 287 11.21 -39.29 -37.43
C SER A 287 11.51 -37.80 -37.26
N GLU A 288 12.70 -37.46 -36.74
CA GLU A 288 13.15 -36.07 -36.62
C GLU A 288 13.44 -35.46 -38.00
N LEU A 289 13.96 -36.25 -38.95
CA LEU A 289 14.11 -35.82 -40.34
C LEU A 289 12.76 -35.63 -41.04
N ASN A 290 11.81 -36.55 -40.85
CA ASN A 290 10.45 -36.41 -41.37
C ASN A 290 9.71 -35.22 -40.74
N GLN A 291 9.97 -34.94 -39.46
CA GLN A 291 9.44 -33.76 -38.78
C GLN A 291 10.02 -32.48 -39.38
N ALA A 292 11.33 -32.42 -39.60
CA ALA A 292 11.97 -31.30 -40.28
C ALA A 292 11.39 -31.09 -41.70
N GLU A 293 11.23 -32.16 -42.47
CA GLU A 293 10.63 -32.10 -43.80
C GLU A 293 9.18 -31.62 -43.77
N SER A 294 8.36 -32.14 -42.86
CA SER A 294 6.96 -31.70 -42.71
C SER A 294 6.84 -30.23 -42.30
N LEU A 295 7.73 -29.73 -41.43
CA LEU A 295 7.80 -28.33 -41.05
C LEU A 295 8.26 -27.44 -42.22
N GLY A 296 9.20 -27.93 -43.05
CA GLY A 296 9.62 -27.25 -44.27
C GLY A 296 8.49 -27.15 -45.30
N ARG A 297 7.77 -28.24 -45.55
CA ARG A 297 6.59 -28.25 -46.44
C ARG A 297 5.44 -27.40 -45.91
N TYR A 298 5.21 -27.43 -44.59
CA TYR A 298 4.22 -26.58 -43.95
C TYR A 298 4.57 -25.11 -44.10
N SER A 299 5.82 -24.73 -43.85
CA SER A 299 6.33 -23.38 -44.11
C SER A 299 6.07 -22.94 -45.56
N LEU A 300 6.47 -23.74 -46.55
CA LEU A 300 6.23 -23.44 -47.97
C LEU A 300 4.74 -23.35 -48.33
N SER A 301 3.88 -24.16 -47.71
CA SER A 301 2.43 -24.08 -47.94
C SER A 301 1.83 -22.78 -47.39
N LEU A 302 2.33 -22.31 -46.25
CA LEU A 302 1.91 -21.04 -45.65
C LEU A 302 2.35 -19.84 -46.49
N LEU A 303 3.53 -19.91 -47.12
CA LEU A 303 4.02 -18.85 -48.01
C LEU A 303 3.26 -18.76 -49.34
N ASN A 304 2.67 -19.87 -49.80
CA ASN A 304 1.88 -19.93 -51.02
C ASN A 304 0.40 -19.55 -50.82
N GLU A 305 -0.09 -19.49 -49.58
CA GLU A 305 -1.41 -18.96 -49.26
C GLU A 305 -1.37 -17.42 -49.29
N ILE A 306 -2.23 -16.80 -50.10
CA ILE A 306 -2.36 -15.34 -50.22
C ILE A 306 -3.06 -14.77 -48.97
N ASN A 307 -2.41 -14.83 -47.80
CA ASN A 307 -2.94 -14.34 -46.53
C ASN A 307 -1.83 -13.68 -45.69
N GLU A 308 -1.91 -12.36 -45.52
CA GLU A 308 -0.85 -11.49 -44.97
C GLU A 308 -0.48 -11.74 -43.48
N ASN A 309 -1.09 -12.71 -42.80
CA ASN A 309 -0.90 -12.95 -41.36
C ASN A 309 -0.21 -14.28 -41.01
N LYS A 310 0.17 -15.11 -41.99
CA LYS A 310 0.81 -16.42 -41.73
C LYS A 310 2.33 -16.46 -41.98
N ASP A 311 2.90 -15.35 -42.44
CA ASP A 311 4.33 -15.22 -42.80
C ASP A 311 5.27 -15.51 -41.63
N LEU A 312 4.93 -15.02 -40.42
CA LEU A 312 5.72 -15.28 -39.22
C LEU A 312 5.72 -16.77 -38.85
N GLU A 313 4.57 -17.42 -39.00
CA GLU A 313 4.41 -18.84 -38.69
C GLU A 313 5.16 -19.71 -39.70
N ALA A 314 5.17 -19.29 -40.97
CA ALA A 314 6.02 -19.88 -42.00
C ALA A 314 7.51 -19.74 -41.67
N PHE A 315 7.98 -18.55 -41.26
CA PHE A 315 9.37 -18.31 -40.88
C PHE A 315 9.81 -19.17 -39.69
N ILE A 316 9.04 -19.16 -38.60
CA ILE A 316 9.34 -19.94 -37.40
C ILE A 316 9.40 -21.44 -37.74
N SER A 317 8.50 -21.91 -38.61
CA SER A 317 8.46 -23.32 -39.05
C SER A 317 9.69 -23.71 -39.86
N ALA A 318 10.14 -22.87 -40.80
CA ALA A 318 11.37 -23.08 -41.58
C ALA A 318 12.63 -23.10 -40.69
N ILE A 319 12.76 -22.16 -39.76
CA ILE A 319 13.90 -22.09 -38.83
C ILE A 319 13.94 -23.32 -37.91
N ARG A 320 12.79 -23.77 -37.40
CA ARG A 320 12.71 -25.00 -36.59
C ARG A 320 13.13 -26.23 -37.40
N ALA A 321 12.66 -26.35 -38.65
CA ALA A 321 13.08 -27.42 -39.55
C ALA A 321 14.60 -27.41 -39.78
N GLY A 322 15.17 -26.23 -40.08
CA GLY A 322 16.61 -26.05 -40.28
C GLY A 322 17.45 -26.41 -39.05
N LYS A 323 16.99 -26.05 -37.84
CA LYS A 323 17.69 -26.37 -36.59
C LYS A 323 17.74 -27.88 -36.31
N ILE A 324 16.66 -28.61 -36.63
CA ILE A 324 16.61 -30.08 -36.50
C ILE A 324 17.61 -30.73 -37.47
N LEU A 325 17.67 -30.26 -38.72
CA LEU A 325 18.65 -30.75 -39.71
C LEU A 325 20.09 -30.43 -39.32
N GLN A 326 20.34 -29.22 -38.79
CA GLN A 326 21.66 -28.79 -38.33
C GLN A 326 22.16 -29.66 -37.17
N SER A 327 21.31 -29.94 -36.16
CA SER A 327 21.70 -30.81 -35.05
C SER A 327 22.01 -32.24 -35.49
N GLN A 328 21.34 -32.70 -36.55
CA GLN A 328 21.55 -34.03 -37.14
C GLN A 328 22.65 -34.06 -38.21
N HIS A 329 23.26 -32.92 -38.55
CA HIS A 329 24.27 -32.80 -39.61
C HIS A 329 23.76 -33.35 -40.97
N LYS A 330 22.48 -33.11 -41.28
CA LYS A 330 21.80 -33.56 -42.50
C LYS A 330 21.32 -32.36 -43.32
N THR A 331 21.07 -32.59 -44.60
CA THR A 331 20.47 -31.61 -45.52
C THR A 331 19.18 -32.18 -46.10
N ASN A 332 18.20 -31.32 -46.33
CA ASN A 332 16.96 -31.67 -47.01
C ASN A 332 16.60 -30.50 -47.97
N PRO A 333 16.41 -30.77 -49.27
CA PRO A 333 16.15 -29.73 -50.27
C PRO A 333 14.88 -28.92 -50.00
N GLU A 334 13.81 -29.52 -49.50
CA GLU A 334 12.55 -28.84 -49.20
C GLU A 334 12.71 -27.83 -48.06
N VAL A 335 13.44 -28.19 -47.01
CA VAL A 335 13.73 -27.29 -45.89
C VAL A 335 14.72 -26.20 -46.30
N ILE A 336 15.70 -26.51 -47.14
CA ILE A 336 16.63 -25.49 -47.68
C ILE A 336 15.86 -24.50 -48.56
N ASN A 337 14.95 -24.99 -49.41
CA ASN A 337 14.10 -24.13 -50.23
C ASN A 337 13.16 -23.28 -49.37
N ALA A 338 12.55 -23.85 -48.32
CA ALA A 338 11.73 -23.10 -47.36
C ALA A 338 12.54 -21.99 -46.67
N LEU A 339 13.77 -22.29 -46.23
CA LEU A 339 14.66 -21.30 -45.64
C LEU A 339 15.04 -20.21 -46.66
N GLN A 340 15.33 -20.58 -47.90
CA GLN A 340 15.65 -19.63 -48.97
C GLN A 340 14.46 -18.74 -49.32
N GLU A 341 13.26 -19.29 -49.47
CA GLU A 341 12.04 -18.54 -49.77
C GLU A 341 11.70 -17.53 -48.67
N VAL A 342 11.80 -17.92 -47.40
CA VAL A 342 11.57 -16.96 -46.31
C VAL A 342 12.70 -15.92 -46.21
N LEU A 343 13.94 -16.29 -46.53
CA LEU A 343 15.04 -15.33 -46.63
C LEU A 343 14.88 -14.37 -47.82
N VAL A 344 14.32 -14.82 -48.94
CA VAL A 344 14.08 -13.97 -50.12
C VAL A 344 12.89 -13.03 -49.90
N GLN A 345 11.93 -13.43 -49.08
CA GLN A 345 10.78 -12.58 -48.74
C GLN A 345 11.10 -11.43 -47.76
N GLU A 346 12.29 -11.35 -47.14
CA GLU A 346 12.71 -10.39 -46.08
C GLU A 346 11.61 -9.40 -45.65
N ARG A 347 10.57 -9.89 -44.97
CA ARG A 347 9.58 -9.02 -44.36
C ARG A 347 10.08 -8.69 -42.98
N GLU A 348 10.87 -7.63 -42.94
CA GLU A 348 11.13 -6.85 -41.74
C GLU A 348 9.84 -6.76 -40.89
N ARG A 349 9.79 -7.49 -39.78
CA ARG A 349 8.58 -7.56 -38.95
C ARG A 349 8.29 -6.22 -38.28
N ASN A 350 9.35 -5.50 -37.91
CA ASN A 350 9.29 -4.16 -37.35
C ASN A 350 10.59 -3.42 -37.63
N ARG A 351 10.47 -2.14 -38.01
CA ARG A 351 11.59 -1.21 -38.16
C ARG A 351 11.61 -0.22 -37.01
N LEU A 352 12.59 -0.36 -36.11
CA LEU A 352 12.69 0.46 -34.90
C LEU A 352 13.54 1.70 -35.17
N GLU A 353 12.97 2.67 -35.89
CA GLU A 353 13.63 3.93 -36.22
C GLU A 353 13.43 4.95 -35.09
N GLY A 354 14.53 5.42 -34.51
CA GLY A 354 14.45 6.48 -33.49
C GLY A 354 15.77 6.86 -32.85
N HIS A 355 16.77 5.97 -32.85
CA HIS A 355 18.12 6.36 -32.50
C HIS A 355 18.78 7.14 -33.65
N ASN A 356 19.40 8.26 -33.32
CA ASN A 356 20.02 9.16 -34.30
C ASN A 356 21.50 8.80 -34.59
N THR A 357 22.01 7.79 -33.93
CA THR A 357 23.40 7.32 -33.98
C THR A 357 23.45 5.80 -33.81
N PRO A 358 24.62 5.14 -34.00
CA PRO A 358 24.74 3.69 -33.86
C PRO A 358 24.25 3.15 -32.51
N VAL A 359 23.41 2.12 -32.59
CA VAL A 359 22.97 1.32 -31.44
C VAL A 359 24.10 0.38 -31.04
N LEU A 360 24.48 0.38 -29.77
CA LEU A 360 25.60 -0.43 -29.24
C LEU A 360 25.15 -1.70 -28.54
N SER A 361 23.94 -1.71 -27.99
CA SER A 361 23.45 -2.82 -27.18
C SER A 361 21.94 -2.91 -27.26
N VAL A 362 21.43 -4.15 -27.21
CA VAL A 362 20.01 -4.47 -27.15
C VAL A 362 19.75 -5.56 -26.13
N SER A 363 18.60 -5.51 -25.46
CA SER A 363 18.17 -6.53 -24.50
C SER A 363 16.66 -6.75 -24.57
N PHE A 364 16.24 -8.01 -24.53
CA PHE A 364 14.82 -8.39 -24.49
C PHE A 364 14.36 -8.50 -23.05
N SER A 365 13.15 -8.03 -22.75
CA SER A 365 12.52 -8.31 -21.47
C SER A 365 12.25 -9.81 -21.31
N PRO A 366 12.26 -10.36 -20.08
CA PRO A 366 12.02 -11.79 -19.84
C PRO A 366 10.64 -12.28 -20.35
N ASP A 367 9.66 -11.38 -20.42
CA ASP A 367 8.33 -11.68 -20.97
C ASP A 367 8.26 -11.60 -22.52
N GLY A 368 9.34 -11.18 -23.18
CA GLY A 368 9.47 -11.10 -24.64
C GLY A 368 8.65 -10.00 -25.31
N LYS A 369 8.04 -9.09 -24.56
CA LYS A 369 7.14 -8.04 -25.10
C LYS A 369 7.86 -6.72 -25.38
N THR A 370 8.95 -6.47 -24.68
CA THR A 370 9.69 -5.21 -24.73
C THR A 370 11.14 -5.44 -25.15
N LEU A 371 11.67 -4.55 -25.97
CA LEU A 371 13.10 -4.47 -26.29
C LEU A 371 13.66 -3.16 -25.72
N ALA A 372 14.83 -3.20 -25.08
CA ALA A 372 15.62 -2.03 -24.75
C ALA A 372 16.79 -1.90 -25.71
N SER A 373 17.11 -0.69 -26.15
CA SER A 373 18.30 -0.38 -26.95
C SER A 373 19.08 0.79 -26.36
N GLY A 374 20.40 0.68 -26.27
CA GLY A 374 21.32 1.75 -25.88
C GLY A 374 22.19 2.21 -27.05
N SER A 375 22.43 3.52 -27.16
CA SER A 375 23.04 4.12 -28.35
C SER A 375 24.12 5.18 -28.06
N TRP A 376 24.87 5.54 -29.09
CA TRP A 376 25.81 6.67 -29.10
C TRP A 376 25.18 8.04 -28.82
N ASP A 377 23.87 8.17 -28.99
CA ASP A 377 23.11 9.39 -28.74
C ASP A 377 22.88 9.63 -27.25
N SER A 378 23.49 8.81 -26.39
CA SER A 378 23.44 8.87 -24.93
C SER A 378 22.03 8.57 -24.36
N THR A 379 21.18 7.92 -25.15
CA THR A 379 19.83 7.53 -24.72
C THR A 379 19.63 6.02 -24.69
N ILE A 380 18.64 5.60 -23.90
CA ILE A 380 18.08 4.25 -23.96
C ILE A 380 16.65 4.34 -24.46
N LYS A 381 16.26 3.52 -25.43
CA LYS A 381 14.87 3.45 -25.90
C LYS A 381 14.25 2.09 -25.57
N LEU A 382 13.00 2.13 -25.14
CA LEU A 382 12.16 0.95 -24.92
C LEU A 382 11.18 0.83 -26.07
N TRP A 383 11.03 -0.36 -26.63
CA TRP A 383 10.21 -0.64 -27.81
C TRP A 383 9.20 -1.72 -27.53
N ASN A 384 7.99 -1.54 -28.06
CA ASN A 384 6.96 -2.57 -28.06
C ASN A 384 7.17 -3.47 -29.28
N LEU A 385 7.50 -4.74 -29.06
CA LEU A 385 7.86 -5.67 -30.13
C LEU A 385 6.67 -6.14 -30.99
N GLU A 386 5.45 -5.99 -30.48
CA GLU A 386 4.24 -6.34 -31.23
C GLU A 386 3.88 -5.25 -32.23
N THR A 387 4.01 -3.98 -31.83
CA THR A 387 3.60 -2.82 -32.62
C THR A 387 4.72 -2.09 -33.34
N GLY A 388 5.99 -2.38 -33.00
CA GLY A 388 7.17 -1.71 -33.54
C GLY A 388 7.36 -0.27 -33.05
N LYS A 389 6.55 0.20 -32.09
CA LYS A 389 6.58 1.59 -31.63
C LYS A 389 7.48 1.77 -30.41
N GLU A 390 8.12 2.94 -30.33
CA GLU A 390 8.82 3.38 -29.13
C GLU A 390 7.80 3.56 -27.99
N ILE A 391 8.05 2.91 -26.86
CA ILE A 391 7.29 3.05 -25.62
C ILE A 391 7.79 4.30 -24.86
N ARG A 392 9.11 4.43 -24.73
CA ARG A 392 9.75 5.50 -23.95
C ARG A 392 11.23 5.64 -24.29
N THR A 393 11.70 6.90 -24.32
CA THR A 393 13.12 7.24 -24.25
C THR A 393 13.52 7.56 -22.82
N LEU A 394 14.60 6.95 -22.33
CA LEU A 394 15.25 7.26 -21.07
C LEU A 394 16.49 8.11 -21.36
N ILE A 395 16.53 9.28 -20.73
CA ILE A 395 17.58 10.27 -20.83
C ILE A 395 18.27 10.43 -19.48
N GLY A 396 19.57 10.73 -19.48
CA GLY A 396 20.34 10.94 -18.24
C GLY A 396 21.81 10.57 -18.33
N HIS A 397 22.20 9.75 -19.31
CA HIS A 397 23.61 9.50 -19.59
C HIS A 397 24.23 10.71 -20.29
N SER A 398 25.42 11.11 -19.85
CA SER A 398 26.21 12.20 -20.44
C SER A 398 27.10 11.75 -21.60
N ASN A 399 27.11 10.46 -21.91
CA ASN A 399 27.91 9.84 -22.97
C ASN A 399 27.18 8.58 -23.50
N PHE A 400 27.74 7.93 -24.52
CA PHE A 400 27.14 6.77 -25.17
C PHE A 400 26.80 5.64 -24.18
N VAL A 401 25.68 4.97 -24.43
CA VAL A 401 25.26 3.82 -23.63
C VAL A 401 25.85 2.55 -24.22
N SER A 402 26.83 1.97 -23.54
CA SER A 402 27.58 0.80 -24.03
C SER A 402 26.89 -0.55 -23.82
N SER A 403 25.98 -0.65 -22.84
CA SER A 403 25.27 -1.90 -22.53
C SER A 403 23.92 -1.62 -21.87
N VAL A 404 22.93 -2.46 -22.16
CA VAL A 404 21.62 -2.50 -21.49
C VAL A 404 21.24 -3.94 -21.18
N SER A 405 20.60 -4.19 -20.04
CA SER A 405 20.07 -5.51 -19.68
C SER A 405 18.77 -5.37 -18.91
N PHE A 406 17.82 -6.26 -19.18
CA PHE A 406 16.74 -6.54 -18.25
C PHE A 406 17.23 -7.50 -17.14
N SER A 407 16.63 -7.38 -15.95
CA SER A 407 16.87 -8.27 -14.80
C SER A 407 16.05 -9.55 -14.90
#